data_AF-A0A439KML4-F1
#
_entry.id   AF-A0A439KML4-F1
#
_cell.length_a   1.000
_cell.length_b   1.000
_cell.length_c   1.000
_cell.angle_alpha   90.00
_cell.angle_beta   90.00
_cell.angle_gamma   90.00
#
_symmetry.space_group_name_H-M   'P 1'
#
loop_
_entity.id
_entity.type
_entity.pdbx_description
1 polymer ?
#
loop_
_entity_poly.entity_id
_entity_poly.type
_entity_poly.pdbx_seq_one_letter_code
_entity_poly.pdbx_strand_id
1 'polypeptide(L)' 'MSAAKKVLLVTGGGRGIGAATSRLAAKAGYRVAVNYA' A
#
# COMPACT_ATOMS: atom_id res chain seq x y z
N MET A 1 14.83 -12.39 8.45
CA MET A 1 13.80 -11.66 7.69
C MET A 1 14.11 -11.82 6.21
N SER A 2 13.14 -12.27 5.40
CA SER A 2 13.34 -12.50 3.96
C SER A 2 13.73 -11.21 3.23
N ALA A 3 14.61 -11.32 2.22
CA ALA A 3 15.01 -10.22 1.34
C ALA A 3 13.87 -9.72 0.43
N ALA A 4 12.68 -10.35 0.48
CA ALA A 4 11.52 -9.92 -0.28
C ALA A 4 10.93 -8.60 0.24
N LYS A 5 10.49 -7.75 -0.70
CA LYS A 5 9.76 -6.50 -0.39
C LYS A 5 8.59 -6.77 0.55
N LYS A 6 8.49 -5.98 1.63
CA LYS A 6 7.38 -6.03 2.59
C LYS A 6 6.04 -5.83 1.86
N VAL A 7 5.00 -6.50 2.31
CA VAL A 7 3.65 -6.43 1.72
C VAL A 7 2.74 -5.62 2.64
N LEU A 8 1.91 -4.74 2.05
CA LEU A 8 0.91 -3.94 2.76
C LEU A 8 -0.45 -4.07 2.07
N LEU A 9 -1.50 -4.42 2.82
CA LEU A 9 -2.89 -4.35 2.37
C LEU A 9 -3.52 -3.03 2.85
N VAL A 10 -4.10 -2.27 1.93
CA VAL A 10 -4.82 -1.02 2.23
C VAL A 10 -6.27 -1.15 1.82
N THR A 11 -7.19 -1.00 2.78
CA THR A 11 -8.62 -0.88 2.53
C THR A 11 -9.01 0.59 2.32
N GLY A 12 -10.01 0.84 1.48
CA GLY A 12 -10.41 2.21 1.12
C GLY A 12 -9.32 2.99 0.36
N GLY A 13 -8.42 2.30 -0.33
CA GLY A 13 -7.23 2.93 -0.94
C GLY A 13 -7.49 3.73 -2.22
N GLY A 14 -8.75 3.87 -2.65
CA GLY A 14 -9.11 4.60 -3.88
C GLY A 14 -9.08 6.13 -3.75
N ARG A 15 -9.21 6.68 -2.53
CA ARG A 15 -9.26 8.14 -2.30
C ARG A 15 -8.75 8.55 -0.91
N GLY A 16 -8.63 9.86 -0.70
CA GLY A 16 -8.30 10.46 0.59
C GLY A 16 -7.03 9.87 1.22
N ILE A 17 -7.11 9.56 2.51
CA ILE A 17 -5.99 9.05 3.31
C ILE A 17 -5.52 7.68 2.78
N GLY A 18 -6.44 6.77 2.41
CA GLY A 18 -6.08 5.45 1.90
C GLY A 18 -5.24 5.51 0.62
N ALA A 19 -5.60 6.41 -0.31
CA ALA A 19 -4.81 6.64 -1.52
C ALA A 19 -3.43 7.26 -1.22
N ALA A 20 -3.37 8.24 -0.30
CA ALA A 20 -2.11 8.85 0.11
C ALA A 20 -1.15 7.82 0.74
N THR A 21 -1.66 6.99 1.65
CA THR A 21 -0.91 5.91 2.29
C THR A 21 -0.42 4.88 1.28
N SER A 22 -1.28 4.44 0.35
CA SER A 22 -0.91 3.47 -0.70
C SER A 22 0.24 3.98 -1.56
N ARG A 23 0.18 5.26 -1.97
CA ARG A 23 1.23 5.91 -2.78
C ARG A 23 2.55 6.05 -2.02
N LEU A 24 2.50 6.45 -0.75
CA LEU A 24 3.70 6.56 0.09
C LEU A 24 4.34 5.20 0.35
N ALA A 25 3.55 4.17 0.62
CA ALA A 25 4.04 2.81 0.84
C ALA A 25 4.71 2.23 -0.42
N ALA A 26 4.12 2.45 -1.59
CA ALA A 26 4.72 2.02 -2.86
C ALA A 26 6.08 2.70 -3.09
N LYS A 27 6.19 4.01 -2.84
CA LYS A 27 7.47 4.75 -2.89
C LYS A 27 8.49 4.24 -1.88
N ALA A 28 8.04 3.80 -0.71
CA ALA A 28 8.88 3.18 0.31
C ALA A 28 9.28 1.73 -0.01
N GLY A 29 8.91 1.20 -1.18
CA GLY A 29 9.34 -0.11 -1.66
C GLY A 29 8.46 -1.28 -1.23
N TYR A 30 7.27 -1.02 -0.68
CA TYR A 30 6.31 -2.07 -0.35
C TYR A 30 5.62 -2.60 -1.62
N ARG A 31 5.24 -3.87 -1.60
CA ARG A 31 4.19 -4.38 -2.49
C ARG A 31 2.84 -4.06 -1.87
N VAL A 32 2.11 -3.14 -2.49
CA VAL A 32 0.83 -2.65 -1.97
C VAL A 32 -0.32 -3.35 -2.69
N ALA A 33 -1.17 -4.02 -1.92
CA ALA A 33 -2.48 -4.48 -2.38
C ALA A 33 -3.54 -3.48 -1.93
N VAL A 34 -4.42 -3.06 -2.83
CA VAL A 34 -5.46 -2.08 -2.55
C VAL A 34 -6.82 -2.72 -2.75
N ASN A 35 -7.70 -2.56 -1.77
CA ASN A 35 -9.12 -2.86 -1.87
C ASN A 35 -9.93 -1.56 -1.80
N TYR A 36 -10.92 -1.42 -2.68
CA TYR A 36 -11.89 -0.34 -2.67
C TYR A 36 -13.23 -0.85 -3.22
N ALA A 37 -14.34 -0.27 -2.76
CA ALA A 37 -15.69 -0.52 -3.27
C ALA A 37 -16.05 0.49 -4.36
#